data_AF-A0A2A4X8M6-F1
#
_entry.id   AF-A0A2A4X8M6-F1
#
_cell.length_a   1.000
_cell.length_b   1.000
_cell.length_c   1.000
_cell.angle_alpha   90.00
_cell.angle_beta   90.00
_cell.angle_gamma   90.00
#
_symmetry.space_group_name_H-M   'P 1'
#
loop_
_entity.id
_entity.type
_entity.pdbx_description
1 polymer ?
#
loop_
_entity_poly.entity_id
_entity_poly.type
_entity_poly.pdbx_seq_one_letter_code
_entity_poly.pdbx_strand_id
1 'polypeptide(L)'
;MRDSKRRLKVIIGIAFYISAIWGVGGAQYTLAADSTAVDIEESESAVDVSNRIIAEITAIQEEIAAAETTYGPFHAELLEPMKRMISLQVGLENYQDVDRLIDRYLQISRINQNLSSYSQLPALVEQISNDIRLEQWESINNRFQFMAWIFEQHSSFDTEDLLSLLDEFAAWNLAAVYMDIPKQRAEHFMDYRVVMENAVDFAEREYESGSAALIPWLYRSAIMEYRGMTMQRTGDELRLGPSAGSLDDALSAIRRIGSIVDQFDNPEAAGMALVYEADFIKLANDLGRNKNYGSSDALYRQAAEKFHEIGLDEEKISAFFKQPTILPMNKFYTSIDSAMQEQRPIDLTTLGIGIDTDIKKAIEFTAWNESLRFTRRPEKTSLIAGLNTELNSVLLQFSLDKHGNARSIDAVYSSPNGGQPRAYARNAVERFTFRSNPTANRWRSEKRPVNLLYQYTP
;
A
#
# COMPACT_ATOMS: atom_id res chain seq x y z
N MET A 1 18.77 4.76 28.47
CA MET A 1 17.51 3.97 28.60
C MET A 1 16.22 4.81 28.74
N ARG A 2 16.24 6.04 29.28
CA ARG A 2 15.06 6.94 29.29
C ARG A 2 14.85 7.74 27.99
N ASP A 3 15.88 7.85 27.16
CA ASP A 3 15.87 8.68 25.95
C ASP A 3 15.42 7.93 24.67
N SER A 4 15.57 6.60 24.61
CA SER A 4 15.06 5.79 23.48
C SER A 4 13.53 5.65 23.50
N LYS A 5 12.88 5.73 24.68
CA LYS A 5 11.42 5.70 24.81
C LYS A 5 10.73 7.01 24.40
N ARG A 6 11.45 8.14 24.29
CA ARG A 6 10.95 9.39 23.70
C ARG A 6 11.04 9.38 22.17
N ARG A 7 12.01 8.66 21.60
CA ARG A 7 12.24 8.54 20.15
C ARG A 7 11.23 7.63 19.45
N LEU A 8 10.77 6.58 20.15
CA LEU A 8 9.70 5.68 19.68
C LEU A 8 8.34 6.38 19.45
N LYS A 9 8.09 7.54 20.10
CA LYS A 9 6.83 8.29 19.94
C LYS A 9 6.83 9.23 18.73
N VAL A 10 7.97 9.51 18.12
CA VAL A 10 8.04 10.45 16.98
C VAL A 10 7.71 9.72 15.67
N ILE A 11 8.12 8.46 15.50
CA ILE A 11 7.88 7.69 14.26
C ILE A 11 6.56 6.90 14.32
N ILE A 12 6.21 6.26 15.45
CA ILE A 12 4.84 5.76 15.67
C ILE A 12 3.84 6.94 15.70
N GLY A 13 4.32 8.11 16.11
CA GLY A 13 3.60 9.37 16.00
C GLY A 13 3.32 9.78 14.56
N ILE A 14 4.23 9.59 13.60
CA ILE A 14 4.02 9.93 12.19
C ILE A 14 2.90 9.06 11.55
N ALA A 15 2.77 7.79 11.96
CA ALA A 15 1.64 6.94 11.55
C ALA A 15 0.30 7.27 12.28
N PHE A 16 0.35 7.70 13.55
CA PHE A 16 -0.85 8.08 14.32
C PHE A 16 -1.32 9.53 14.10
N TYR A 17 -0.44 10.47 13.76
CA TYR A 17 -0.79 11.87 13.48
C TYR A 17 -1.62 11.98 12.21
N ILE A 18 -1.40 11.09 11.24
CA ILE A 18 -2.21 10.97 10.03
C ILE A 18 -3.61 10.40 10.34
N SER A 19 -3.79 9.59 11.40
CA SER A 19 -5.13 9.13 11.80
C SER A 19 -5.89 10.15 12.66
N ALA A 20 -5.20 10.96 13.46
CA ALA A 20 -5.84 11.91 14.38
C ALA A 20 -6.39 13.17 13.68
N ILE A 21 -5.87 13.55 12.51
CA ILE A 21 -6.39 14.65 11.70
C ILE A 21 -7.72 14.28 11.00
N TRP A 22 -8.03 12.98 10.89
CA TRP A 22 -9.27 12.48 10.25
C TRP A 22 -10.37 12.07 11.24
N GLY A 23 -10.24 12.45 12.52
CA GLY A 23 -11.18 12.11 13.60
C GLY A 23 -12.20 13.19 14.00
N VAL A 24 -12.19 14.38 13.37
CA VAL A 24 -13.12 15.48 13.75
C VAL A 24 -14.12 15.85 12.63
N GLY A 25 -13.98 15.30 11.42
CA GLY A 25 -14.89 15.57 10.30
C GLY A 25 -15.88 14.45 10.02
N GLY A 26 -16.73 14.06 10.98
CA GLY A 26 -17.64 12.92 10.77
C GLY A 26 -18.67 12.67 11.85
N ALA A 27 -19.37 13.70 12.34
CA ALA A 27 -20.60 13.49 13.08
C ALA A 27 -21.69 12.99 12.11
N GLN A 28 -21.76 11.67 11.92
CA GLN A 28 -22.95 11.03 11.36
C GLN A 28 -24.06 11.12 12.41
N TYR A 29 -25.05 11.98 12.17
CA TYR A 29 -26.31 11.98 12.90
C TYR A 29 -27.04 10.67 12.61
N THR A 30 -26.87 9.67 13.48
CA THR A 30 -27.77 8.52 13.54
C THR A 30 -29.00 8.94 14.33
N LEU A 31 -30.13 9.07 13.64
CA LEU A 31 -31.46 9.17 14.25
C LEU A 31 -31.76 7.87 14.99
N ALA A 32 -31.49 7.85 16.30
CA ALA A 32 -32.09 6.90 17.23
C ALA A 32 -33.17 7.66 18.01
N ALA A 33 -34.43 7.41 17.65
CA ALA A 33 -35.56 7.78 18.48
C ALA A 33 -35.62 6.81 19.67
N ASP A 34 -35.17 7.23 20.85
CA ASP A 34 -35.94 7.04 22.08
C ASP A 34 -35.48 8.00 23.18
N SER A 35 -36.45 8.46 23.95
CA SER A 35 -36.43 9.51 24.96
C SER A 35 -35.46 9.29 26.12
N THR A 36 -34.72 10.33 26.52
CA THR A 36 -34.75 10.95 27.87
C THR A 36 -33.97 12.27 27.85
N ALA A 37 -34.53 13.30 28.47
CA ALA A 37 -33.99 14.64 28.52
C ALA A 37 -32.62 14.69 29.23
N VAL A 38 -31.62 15.21 28.53
CA VAL A 38 -30.33 15.68 29.06
C VAL A 38 -29.97 16.96 28.31
N ASP A 39 -29.37 17.90 29.03
CA ASP A 39 -29.17 19.32 28.73
C ASP A 39 -28.83 19.66 27.27
N ILE A 40 -29.48 20.71 26.77
CA ILE A 40 -29.19 21.35 25.48
C ILE A 40 -27.83 22.04 25.63
N GLU A 41 -26.75 21.37 25.23
CA GLU A 41 -25.52 22.08 24.82
C GLU A 41 -25.89 23.00 23.65
N GLU A 42 -25.66 24.30 23.81
CA GLU A 42 -25.73 25.28 22.74
C GLU A 42 -24.86 24.80 21.57
N SER A 43 -25.50 24.36 20.48
CA SER A 43 -24.78 24.09 19.24
C SER A 43 -24.22 25.40 18.70
N GLU A 44 -22.90 25.60 18.84
CA GLU A 44 -22.18 26.76 18.34
C GLU A 44 -22.57 27.03 16.88
N SER A 45 -23.01 28.25 16.56
CA SER A 45 -23.47 28.56 15.20
C SER A 45 -22.28 28.56 14.23
N ALA A 46 -22.51 28.24 12.96
CA ALA A 46 -21.45 28.28 11.94
C ALA A 46 -20.76 29.66 11.84
N VAL A 47 -21.49 30.73 12.17
CA VAL A 47 -20.97 32.11 12.19
C VAL A 47 -20.05 32.31 13.38
N ASP A 48 -20.38 31.77 14.56
CA ASP A 48 -19.53 31.89 15.76
C ASP A 48 -18.23 31.10 15.59
N VAL A 49 -18.31 29.90 15.00
CA VAL A 49 -17.12 29.11 14.62
C VAL A 49 -16.24 29.89 13.66
N SER A 50 -16.83 30.49 12.63
CA SER A 50 -16.08 31.28 11.63
C SER A 50 -15.41 32.51 12.24
N ASN A 51 -16.12 33.25 13.11
CA ASN A 51 -15.56 34.41 13.79
C ASN A 51 -14.40 34.04 14.74
N ARG A 52 -14.52 32.91 15.45
CA ARG A 52 -13.45 32.39 16.31
C ARG A 52 -12.20 32.07 15.51
N ILE A 53 -12.35 31.38 14.38
CA ILE A 53 -11.24 31.03 13.48
C ILE A 53 -10.54 32.29 12.97
N ILE A 54 -11.30 33.31 12.52
CA ILE A 54 -10.74 34.58 12.05
C ILE A 54 -9.94 35.29 13.15
N ALA A 55 -10.49 35.33 14.37
CA ALA A 55 -9.82 35.92 15.52
C ALA A 55 -8.52 35.18 15.87
N GLU A 56 -8.52 33.85 15.79
CA GLU A 56 -7.32 33.03 16.03
C GLU A 56 -6.24 33.26 14.95
N ILE A 57 -6.61 33.31 13.66
CA ILE A 57 -5.68 33.67 12.59
C ILE A 57 -5.06 35.04 12.85
N THR A 58 -5.87 36.03 13.20
CA THR A 58 -5.39 37.41 13.44
C THR A 58 -4.43 37.45 14.63
N ALA A 59 -4.76 36.78 15.73
CA ALA A 59 -3.89 36.71 16.90
C ALA A 59 -2.53 36.08 16.59
N ILE A 60 -2.49 34.97 15.83
CA ILE A 60 -1.23 34.33 15.46
C ILE A 60 -0.43 35.20 14.48
N GLN A 61 -1.09 35.91 13.55
CA GLN A 61 -0.40 36.84 12.64
C GLN A 61 0.27 38.00 13.40
N GLU A 62 -0.42 38.57 14.40
CA GLU A 62 0.13 39.62 15.25
C GLU A 62 1.34 39.12 16.06
N GLU A 63 1.28 37.89 16.57
CA GLU A 63 2.40 37.26 17.27
C GLU A 63 3.62 37.07 16.36
N ILE A 64 3.41 36.58 15.13
CA ILE A 64 4.48 36.45 14.12
C ILE A 64 5.09 37.83 13.82
N ALA A 65 4.27 38.85 13.57
CA ALA A 65 4.75 40.20 13.26
C ALA A 65 5.54 40.85 14.41
N ALA A 66 5.08 40.64 15.66
CA ALA A 66 5.78 41.11 16.85
C ALA A 66 7.14 40.40 17.03
N ALA A 67 7.19 39.09 16.80
CA ALA A 67 8.42 38.31 16.85
C ALA A 67 9.40 38.73 15.74
N GLU A 68 8.93 38.97 14.51
CA GLU A 68 9.75 39.47 13.40
C GLU A 68 10.36 40.83 13.72
N THR A 69 9.58 41.73 14.30
CA THR A 69 10.04 43.08 14.69
C THR A 69 11.11 43.01 15.78
N THR A 70 10.96 42.09 16.73
CA THR A 70 11.82 41.98 17.92
C THR A 70 13.12 41.25 17.61
N TYR A 71 13.05 40.13 16.88
CA TYR A 71 14.16 39.20 16.70
C TYR A 71 14.68 39.10 15.27
N GLY A 72 13.94 39.64 14.30
CA GLY A 72 14.24 39.55 12.87
C GLY A 72 13.49 38.44 12.13
N PRO A 73 13.47 38.47 10.79
CA PRO A 73 12.57 37.66 9.95
C PRO A 73 12.92 36.16 9.86
N PHE A 74 14.11 35.77 10.31
CA PHE A 74 14.63 34.40 10.26
C PHE A 74 14.93 33.81 11.65
N HIS A 75 14.41 34.41 12.72
CA HIS A 75 14.72 33.96 14.07
C HIS A 75 13.90 32.72 14.49
N ALA A 76 14.46 31.86 15.33
CA ALA A 76 13.83 30.61 15.77
C ALA A 76 12.50 30.80 16.54
N GLU A 77 12.30 31.94 17.19
CA GLU A 77 11.05 32.30 17.90
C GLU A 77 9.81 32.33 16.98
N LEU A 78 10.01 32.45 15.67
CA LEU A 78 8.93 32.39 14.68
C LEU A 78 8.38 30.97 14.47
N LEU A 79 9.13 29.92 14.84
CA LEU A 79 8.79 28.54 14.47
C LEU A 79 7.49 28.05 15.13
N GLU A 80 7.30 28.29 16.43
CA GLU A 80 6.09 27.86 17.15
C GLU A 80 4.80 28.55 16.67
N PRO A 81 4.73 29.89 16.54
CA PRO A 81 3.52 30.53 16.02
C PRO A 81 3.26 30.14 14.55
N MET A 82 4.30 29.95 13.74
CA MET A 82 4.13 29.43 12.37
C MET A 82 3.55 28.02 12.35
N LYS A 83 4.00 27.13 13.25
CA LYS A 83 3.46 25.78 13.36
C LYS A 83 1.97 25.78 13.70
N ARG A 84 1.54 26.66 14.61
CA ARG A 84 0.10 26.84 14.91
C ARG A 84 -0.68 27.34 13.72
N MET A 85 -0.14 28.32 12.98
CA MET A 85 -0.77 28.82 11.75
C MET A 85 -0.91 27.71 10.70
N ILE A 86 0.12 26.87 10.50
CA ILE A 86 0.08 25.74 9.57
C ILE A 86 -1.06 24.79 9.94
N SER A 87 -1.15 24.36 11.21
CA SER A 87 -2.21 23.45 11.66
C SER A 87 -3.61 24.05 11.47
N LEU A 88 -3.77 25.35 11.73
CA LEU A 88 -5.03 26.04 11.51
C LEU A 88 -5.42 26.09 10.02
N GLN A 89 -4.48 26.46 9.15
CA GLN A 89 -4.72 26.53 7.70
C GLN A 89 -4.97 25.16 7.06
N VAL A 90 -4.33 24.09 7.56
CA VAL A 90 -4.64 22.70 7.17
C VAL A 90 -6.09 22.37 7.51
N GLY A 91 -6.57 22.73 8.70
CA GLY A 91 -7.96 22.52 9.11
C GLY A 91 -8.98 23.32 8.28
N LEU A 92 -8.54 24.40 7.63
CA LEU A 92 -9.34 25.22 6.71
C LEU A 92 -9.22 24.80 5.25
N GLU A 93 -8.46 23.73 4.97
CA GLU A 93 -8.19 23.24 3.61
C GLU A 93 -7.54 24.29 2.68
N ASN A 94 -6.86 25.29 3.26
CA ASN A 94 -6.22 26.37 2.51
C ASN A 94 -4.79 26.00 2.11
N TYR A 95 -4.69 25.00 1.22
CA TYR A 95 -3.42 24.32 0.91
C TYR A 95 -2.35 25.23 0.27
N GLN A 96 -2.75 26.30 -0.40
CA GLN A 96 -1.80 27.29 -0.93
C GLN A 96 -1.11 28.09 0.18
N ASP A 97 -1.83 28.45 1.24
CA ASP A 97 -1.25 29.15 2.39
C ASP A 97 -0.40 28.22 3.24
N VAL A 98 -0.84 26.96 3.40
CA VAL A 98 -0.07 25.91 4.04
C VAL A 98 1.29 25.76 3.37
N ASP A 99 1.35 25.67 2.04
CA ASP A 99 2.62 25.52 1.31
C ASP A 99 3.59 26.67 1.61
N ARG A 100 3.12 27.92 1.48
CA ARG A 100 3.92 29.12 1.76
C ARG A 100 4.44 29.16 3.20
N LEU A 101 3.60 28.76 4.16
CA LEU A 101 3.96 28.75 5.58
C LEU A 101 4.99 27.66 5.89
N ILE A 102 4.84 26.46 5.32
CA ILE A 102 5.79 25.36 5.53
C ILE A 102 7.14 25.69 4.89
N ASP A 103 7.16 26.22 3.67
CA ASP A 103 8.41 26.66 3.02
C ASP A 103 9.18 27.65 3.88
N ARG A 104 8.46 28.66 4.41
CA ARG A 104 9.06 29.64 5.30
C ARG A 104 9.52 29.00 6.61
N TYR A 105 8.73 28.10 7.19
CA TYR A 105 9.09 27.38 8.42
C TYR A 105 10.40 26.57 8.21
N LEU A 106 10.49 25.85 7.09
CA LEU A 106 11.69 25.08 6.73
C LEU A 106 12.89 25.99 6.49
N GLN A 107 12.72 27.14 5.83
CA GLN A 107 13.80 28.11 5.64
C GLN A 107 14.37 28.58 6.98
N ILE A 108 13.50 28.98 7.91
CA ILE A 108 13.90 29.42 9.25
C ILE A 108 14.55 28.26 10.02
N SER A 109 13.96 27.07 9.97
CA SER A 109 14.51 25.88 10.62
C SER A 109 15.92 25.57 10.11
N ARG A 110 16.16 25.62 8.80
CA ARG A 110 17.48 25.36 8.19
C ARG A 110 18.54 26.37 8.61
N ILE A 111 18.17 27.64 8.71
CA ILE A 111 19.08 28.72 9.17
C ILE A 111 19.47 28.50 10.62
N ASN A 112 18.52 28.13 11.48
CA ASN A 112 18.75 28.07 12.93
C ASN A 112 19.29 26.72 13.42
N GLN A 113 18.97 25.63 12.70
CA GLN A 113 19.18 24.27 13.20
C GLN A 113 20.04 23.41 12.26
N ASN A 114 20.50 23.96 11.13
CA ASN A 114 21.23 23.30 10.02
C ASN A 114 20.35 22.59 8.97
N LEU A 115 20.92 22.37 7.77
CA LEU A 115 20.21 21.78 6.62
C LEU A 115 19.85 20.32 6.82
N SER A 116 20.65 19.54 7.54
CA SER A 116 20.39 18.12 7.79
C SER A 116 19.55 17.87 9.05
N SER A 117 19.04 18.90 9.73
CA SER A 117 18.36 18.73 11.01
C SER A 117 17.07 17.92 10.89
N TYR A 118 16.93 16.92 11.76
CA TYR A 118 15.76 16.05 11.85
C TYR A 118 14.47 16.75 12.25
N SER A 119 14.58 17.91 12.91
CA SER A 119 13.42 18.74 13.25
C SER A 119 12.60 19.18 12.04
N GLN A 120 13.19 19.11 10.84
CA GLN A 120 12.52 19.38 9.58
C GLN A 120 11.60 18.25 9.12
N LEU A 121 11.82 17.01 9.57
CA LEU A 121 11.08 15.84 9.05
C LEU A 121 9.55 15.98 9.20
N PRO A 122 9.00 16.42 10.35
CA PRO A 122 7.56 16.62 10.46
C PRO A 122 7.01 17.66 9.47
N ALA A 123 7.74 18.75 9.25
CA ALA A 123 7.33 19.78 8.30
C ALA A 123 7.43 19.30 6.85
N LEU A 124 8.44 18.50 6.52
CA LEU A 124 8.57 17.88 5.19
C LEU A 124 7.43 16.90 4.91
N VAL A 125 7.03 16.08 5.90
CA VAL A 125 5.89 15.15 5.78
C VAL A 125 4.58 15.91 5.58
N GLU A 126 4.36 16.98 6.34
CA GLU A 126 3.18 17.85 6.15
C GLU A 126 3.21 18.47 4.75
N GLN A 127 4.37 18.90 4.27
CA GLN A 127 4.48 19.49 2.94
C GLN A 127 4.24 18.48 1.83
N ILE A 128 4.73 17.25 1.94
CA ILE A 128 4.39 16.16 1.02
C ILE A 128 2.86 15.96 1.00
N SER A 129 2.23 15.91 2.17
CA SER A 129 0.77 15.77 2.26
C SER A 129 0.03 16.94 1.61
N ASN A 130 0.58 18.15 1.69
CA ASN A 130 0.04 19.34 1.04
C ASN A 130 0.24 19.33 -0.49
N ASP A 131 1.44 18.97 -0.96
CA ASP A 131 1.76 18.81 -2.38
C ASP A 131 0.87 17.76 -3.04
N ILE A 132 0.52 16.68 -2.33
CA ILE A 132 -0.42 15.67 -2.81
C ILE A 132 -1.78 16.29 -3.13
N ARG A 133 -2.27 17.17 -2.25
CA ARG A 133 -3.56 17.85 -2.42
C ARG A 133 -3.52 18.94 -3.48
N LEU A 134 -2.34 19.52 -3.70
CA LEU A 134 -2.08 20.51 -4.76
C LEU A 134 -1.66 19.87 -6.10
N GLU A 135 -1.59 18.54 -6.17
CA GLU A 135 -1.15 17.78 -7.34
C GLU A 135 0.27 18.16 -7.82
N GLN A 136 1.15 18.52 -6.88
CA GLN A 136 2.53 18.94 -7.16
C GLN A 136 3.51 17.75 -7.09
N TRP A 137 3.38 16.84 -8.04
CA TRP A 137 4.06 15.53 -7.99
C TRP A 137 5.59 15.60 -7.99
N GLU A 138 6.18 16.51 -8.78
CA GLU A 138 7.64 16.71 -8.84
C GLU A 138 8.20 17.16 -7.48
N SER A 139 7.47 18.02 -6.76
CA SER A 139 7.84 18.51 -5.44
C SER A 139 7.94 17.36 -4.42
N ILE A 140 7.03 16.39 -4.50
CA ILE A 140 7.01 15.24 -3.59
C ILE A 140 8.28 14.39 -3.74
N ASN A 141 8.68 14.10 -4.98
CA ASN A 141 9.90 13.33 -5.25
C ASN A 141 11.14 14.05 -4.70
N ASN A 142 11.24 15.37 -4.92
CA ASN A 142 12.34 16.18 -4.39
C ASN A 142 12.39 16.15 -2.84
N ARG A 143 11.23 16.16 -2.18
CA ARG A 143 11.15 16.11 -0.71
C ARG A 143 11.56 14.76 -0.15
N PHE A 144 11.13 13.66 -0.76
CA PHE A 144 11.57 12.33 -0.34
C PHE A 144 13.07 12.13 -0.54
N GLN A 145 13.63 12.58 -1.66
CA GLN A 145 15.08 12.57 -1.87
C GLN A 145 15.82 13.39 -0.81
N PHE A 146 15.28 14.56 -0.46
CA PHE A 146 15.85 15.38 0.61
C PHE A 146 15.74 14.72 1.99
N MET A 147 14.62 14.06 2.28
CA MET A 147 14.46 13.27 3.51
C MET A 147 15.49 12.13 3.53
N ALA A 148 15.61 11.32 2.48
CA ALA A 148 16.60 10.25 2.40
C ALA A 148 18.03 10.78 2.65
N TRP A 149 18.38 11.91 2.04
CA TRP A 149 19.65 12.60 2.30
C TRP A 149 19.80 12.99 3.77
N ILE A 150 18.77 13.55 4.41
CA ILE A 150 18.77 13.82 5.87
C ILE A 150 19.05 12.53 6.65
N PHE A 151 18.45 11.40 6.30
CA PHE A 151 18.71 10.15 6.99
C PHE A 151 20.17 9.68 6.85
N GLU A 152 20.73 9.75 5.65
CA GLU A 152 22.12 9.37 5.38
C GLU A 152 23.15 10.25 6.12
N GLN A 153 22.84 11.53 6.35
CA GLN A 153 23.77 12.45 7.02
C GLN A 153 23.99 12.14 8.50
N HIS A 154 23.21 11.24 9.10
CA HIS A 154 23.29 11.00 10.53
C HIS A 154 23.32 9.53 10.90
N SER A 155 24.44 9.13 11.49
CA SER A 155 24.72 7.78 11.99
C SER A 155 23.82 7.30 13.14
N SER A 156 22.87 8.13 13.59
CA SER A 156 21.98 7.80 14.72
C SER A 156 20.64 7.22 14.31
N PHE A 157 20.33 7.18 13.01
CA PHE A 157 19.19 6.43 12.51
C PHE A 157 19.52 4.95 12.42
N ASP A 158 18.59 4.13 12.89
CA ASP A 158 18.67 2.70 12.73
C ASP A 158 18.34 2.31 11.28
N THR A 159 18.88 1.20 10.81
CA THR A 159 18.62 0.61 9.50
C THR A 159 17.12 0.53 9.21
N GLU A 160 16.31 0.20 10.22
CA GLU A 160 14.86 0.09 10.12
C GLU A 160 14.17 1.42 9.78
N ASP A 161 14.67 2.56 10.29
CA ASP A 161 14.03 3.87 10.07
C ASP A 161 14.20 4.33 8.62
N LEU A 162 15.41 4.22 8.06
CA LEU A 162 15.66 4.58 6.65
C LEU A 162 14.91 3.64 5.71
N LEU A 163 14.91 2.34 6.00
CA LEU A 163 14.16 1.37 5.22
C LEU A 163 12.65 1.65 5.23
N SER A 164 12.07 2.02 6.39
CA SER A 164 10.67 2.41 6.48
C SER A 164 10.37 3.65 5.63
N LEU A 165 11.25 4.66 5.63
CA LEU A 165 11.09 5.84 4.78
C LEU A 165 11.12 5.47 3.29
N LEU A 166 12.07 4.62 2.89
CA LEU A 166 12.17 4.18 1.49
C LEU A 166 10.95 3.36 1.07
N ASP A 167 10.37 2.55 1.96
CA ASP A 167 9.11 1.83 1.67
C ASP A 167 7.93 2.80 1.48
N GLU A 168 7.82 3.84 2.32
CA GLU A 168 6.80 4.88 2.15
C GLU A 168 6.98 5.63 0.83
N PHE A 169 8.22 5.95 0.45
CA PHE A 169 8.51 6.63 -0.82
C PHE A 169 8.23 5.73 -2.04
N ALA A 170 8.58 4.45 -1.95
CA ALA A 170 8.27 3.47 -2.98
C ALA A 170 6.75 3.30 -3.15
N ALA A 171 6.02 3.22 -2.04
CA ALA A 171 4.57 3.09 -2.04
C ALA A 171 3.86 4.36 -2.54
N TRP A 172 4.42 5.55 -2.28
CA TRP A 172 3.97 6.80 -2.91
C TRP A 172 4.09 6.75 -4.44
N ASN A 173 5.27 6.44 -4.97
CA ASN A 173 5.49 6.40 -6.41
C ASN A 173 4.55 5.40 -7.10
N LEU A 174 4.37 4.23 -6.49
CA LEU A 174 3.38 3.24 -6.92
C LEU A 174 1.94 3.77 -6.94
N ALA A 175 1.60 4.65 -6.01
CA ALA A 175 0.29 5.28 -6.02
C ALA A 175 0.17 6.32 -7.13
N ALA A 176 1.21 7.13 -7.34
CA ALA A 176 1.24 8.14 -8.39
C ALA A 176 1.04 7.53 -9.79
N VAL A 177 1.47 6.27 -10.02
CA VAL A 177 1.18 5.51 -11.26
C VAL A 177 -0.32 5.47 -11.62
N TYR A 178 -1.24 5.48 -10.65
CA TYR A 178 -2.68 5.46 -10.95
C TYR A 178 -3.41 6.77 -10.67
N MET A 179 -2.81 7.69 -9.93
CA MET A 179 -3.42 8.99 -9.60
C MET A 179 -3.09 10.05 -10.64
N ASP A 180 -1.90 10.01 -11.24
CA ASP A 180 -1.44 11.04 -12.18
C ASP A 180 -1.93 10.78 -13.62
N ILE A 181 -1.72 11.79 -14.47
CA ILE A 181 -2.05 11.77 -15.88
C ILE A 181 -1.26 10.66 -16.61
N PRO A 182 -1.89 10.00 -17.61
CA PRO A 182 -1.29 8.94 -18.43
C PRO A 182 0.20 9.08 -18.75
N LYS A 183 0.63 10.28 -19.19
CA LYS A 183 2.00 10.54 -19.63
C LYS A 183 3.07 10.41 -18.54
N GLN A 184 2.71 10.65 -17.27
CA GLN A 184 3.64 10.63 -16.13
C GLN A 184 3.70 9.27 -15.42
N ARG A 185 2.68 8.41 -15.62
CA ARG A 185 2.56 7.14 -14.89
C ARG A 185 3.74 6.18 -15.09
N ALA A 186 4.31 6.19 -16.30
CA ALA A 186 5.49 5.39 -16.62
C ALA A 186 6.73 5.84 -15.83
N GLU A 187 6.90 7.15 -15.66
CA GLU A 187 7.99 7.76 -14.90
C GLU A 187 7.86 7.42 -13.41
N HIS A 188 6.66 7.57 -12.83
CA HIS A 188 6.39 7.16 -11.44
C HIS A 188 6.75 5.70 -11.17
N PHE A 189 6.51 4.80 -12.12
CA PHE A 189 6.93 3.40 -11.94
C PHE A 189 8.45 3.24 -11.98
N MET A 190 9.14 3.98 -12.84
CA MET A 190 10.60 3.94 -12.90
C MET A 190 11.22 4.50 -11.61
N ASP A 191 10.65 5.57 -11.05
CA ASP A 191 11.06 6.13 -9.76
C ASP A 191 10.81 5.13 -8.63
N TYR A 192 9.64 4.49 -8.59
CA TYR A 192 9.37 3.38 -7.68
C TYR A 192 10.47 2.31 -7.74
N ARG A 193 10.86 1.91 -8.96
CA ARG A 193 11.87 0.87 -9.18
C ARG A 193 13.22 1.29 -8.60
N VAL A 194 13.66 2.52 -8.88
CA VAL A 194 14.92 3.08 -8.34
C VAL A 194 14.90 3.11 -6.81
N VAL A 195 13.80 3.57 -6.21
CA VAL A 195 13.66 3.63 -4.74
C VAL A 195 13.70 2.23 -4.13
N MET A 196 13.00 1.25 -4.73
CA MET A 196 13.02 -0.13 -4.24
C MET A 196 14.38 -0.80 -4.41
N GLU A 197 15.07 -0.60 -5.54
CA GLU A 197 16.43 -1.08 -5.76
C GLU A 197 17.37 -0.54 -4.67
N ASN A 198 17.31 0.77 -4.40
CA ASN A 198 18.09 1.40 -3.33
C ASN A 198 17.75 0.82 -1.94
N ALA A 199 16.47 0.53 -1.66
CA ALA A 199 16.04 -0.05 -0.40
C ALA A 199 16.57 -1.49 -0.22
N VAL A 200 16.52 -2.31 -1.27
CA VAL A 200 17.06 -3.68 -1.26
C VAL A 200 18.56 -3.65 -1.10
N ASP A 201 19.27 -2.82 -1.87
CA ASP A 201 20.72 -2.68 -1.78
C ASP A 201 21.16 -2.21 -0.39
N PHE A 202 20.40 -1.28 0.22
CA PHE A 202 20.66 -0.84 1.59
C PHE A 202 20.41 -1.97 2.59
N ALA A 203 19.26 -2.65 2.52
CA ALA A 203 18.95 -3.79 3.38
C ALA A 203 20.03 -4.89 3.30
N GLU A 204 20.54 -5.18 2.10
CA GLU A 204 21.60 -6.18 1.88
C GLU A 204 22.97 -5.77 2.41
N ARG A 205 23.27 -4.47 2.48
CA ARG A 205 24.49 -3.96 3.10
C ARG A 205 24.43 -4.01 4.62
N GLU A 206 23.27 -3.69 5.19
CA GLU A 206 23.09 -3.54 6.63
C GLU A 206 22.77 -4.86 7.34
N TYR A 207 21.99 -5.75 6.70
CA TYR A 207 21.66 -7.04 7.28
C TYR A 207 22.66 -8.12 6.87
N GLU A 208 22.90 -9.07 7.77
CA GLU A 208 23.66 -10.28 7.44
C GLU A 208 22.98 -11.06 6.31
N SER A 209 23.78 -11.67 5.41
CA SER A 209 23.28 -12.30 4.18
C SER A 209 22.27 -13.43 4.38
N GLY A 210 22.23 -14.04 5.56
CA GLY A 210 21.27 -15.08 5.99
C GLY A 210 20.14 -14.55 6.89
N SER A 211 20.01 -13.24 7.09
CA SER A 211 19.06 -12.66 8.02
C SER A 211 17.61 -12.77 7.53
N ALA A 212 16.69 -13.14 8.43
CA ALA A 212 15.25 -13.12 8.18
C ALA A 212 14.74 -11.71 7.82
N ALA A 213 15.44 -10.67 8.29
CA ALA A 213 15.10 -9.28 8.00
C ALA A 213 15.20 -8.93 6.50
N LEU A 214 15.93 -9.71 5.71
CA LEU A 214 16.01 -9.54 4.25
C LEU A 214 14.77 -10.06 3.50
N ILE A 215 14.01 -10.99 4.08
CA ILE A 215 12.91 -11.67 3.38
C ILE A 215 11.86 -10.67 2.85
N PRO A 216 11.36 -9.69 3.63
CA PRO A 216 10.40 -8.71 3.11
C PRO A 216 10.93 -7.91 1.92
N TRP A 217 12.21 -7.53 1.93
CA TRP A 217 12.84 -6.73 0.86
C TRP A 217 13.02 -7.54 -0.42
N LEU A 218 13.50 -8.78 -0.30
CA LEU A 218 13.62 -9.71 -1.43
C LEU A 218 12.24 -10.02 -2.03
N TYR A 219 11.21 -10.17 -1.20
CA TYR A 219 9.86 -10.44 -1.70
C TYR A 219 9.27 -9.23 -2.44
N ARG A 220 9.48 -8.02 -1.91
CA ARG A 220 9.10 -6.78 -2.60
C ARG A 220 9.85 -6.59 -3.91
N SER A 221 11.13 -6.96 -3.97
CA SER A 221 11.90 -6.99 -5.22
C SER A 221 11.27 -7.95 -6.24
N ALA A 222 10.88 -9.16 -5.83
CA ALA A 222 10.19 -10.09 -6.72
C ALA A 222 8.85 -9.55 -7.25
N ILE A 223 8.07 -8.87 -6.39
CA ILE A 223 6.83 -8.20 -6.80
C ILE A 223 7.11 -7.03 -7.76
N MET A 224 8.14 -6.23 -7.50
CA MET A 224 8.56 -5.12 -8.36
C MET A 224 8.85 -5.62 -9.78
N GLU A 225 9.67 -6.67 -9.89
CA GLU A 225 10.01 -7.30 -11.17
C GLU A 225 8.78 -7.86 -11.89
N TYR A 226 7.88 -8.52 -11.16
CA TYR A 226 6.59 -8.97 -11.69
C TYR A 226 5.75 -7.81 -12.22
N ARG A 227 5.62 -6.71 -11.45
CA ARG A 227 4.84 -5.52 -11.87
C ARG A 227 5.41 -4.94 -13.16
N GLY A 228 6.73 -4.81 -13.25
CA GLY A 228 7.41 -4.37 -14.47
C GLY A 228 7.08 -5.24 -15.67
N MET A 229 7.05 -6.57 -15.48
CA MET A 229 6.63 -7.52 -16.51
C MET A 229 5.17 -7.36 -16.92
N THR A 230 4.27 -7.00 -15.99
CA THR A 230 2.87 -6.69 -16.34
C THR A 230 2.77 -5.38 -17.14
N MET A 231 3.57 -4.37 -16.81
CA MET A 231 3.60 -3.09 -17.52
C MET A 231 4.08 -3.20 -18.97
N GLN A 232 5.08 -4.04 -19.22
CA GLN A 232 5.54 -4.36 -20.59
C GLN A 232 4.43 -4.93 -21.49
N ARG A 233 3.33 -5.42 -20.90
CA ARG A 233 2.21 -6.09 -21.60
C ARG A 233 0.96 -5.23 -21.71
N THR A 234 0.97 -4.06 -21.10
CA THR A 234 -0.13 -3.11 -21.25
C THR A 234 -0.17 -2.62 -22.70
N GLY A 235 -1.37 -2.35 -23.21
CA GLY A 235 -1.58 -1.85 -24.57
C GLY A 235 -1.39 -0.35 -24.71
N ASP A 236 -1.26 0.37 -23.59
CA ASP A 236 -1.52 1.80 -23.51
C ASP A 236 -0.25 2.57 -23.06
N GLU A 237 -0.41 3.79 -22.52
CA GLU A 237 0.70 4.67 -22.10
C GLU A 237 1.66 4.08 -21.05
N LEU A 238 1.24 3.02 -20.36
CA LEU A 238 2.01 2.32 -19.33
C LEU A 238 3.01 1.31 -19.92
N ARG A 239 3.08 1.19 -21.25
CA ARG A 239 3.94 0.20 -21.87
C ARG A 239 5.40 0.57 -21.73
N LEU A 240 6.06 -0.07 -20.78
CA LEU A 240 7.49 0.07 -20.56
C LEU A 240 8.33 -0.87 -21.45
N GLY A 241 9.61 -0.54 -21.56
CA GLY A 241 10.60 -1.36 -22.26
C GLY A 241 10.94 -2.66 -21.52
N PRO A 242 11.67 -3.60 -22.17
CA PRO A 242 12.01 -4.90 -21.60
C PRO A 242 12.79 -4.86 -20.28
N SER A 243 13.45 -3.75 -19.97
CA SER A 243 14.21 -3.56 -18.72
C SER A 243 13.35 -3.21 -17.51
N ALA A 244 12.05 -3.00 -17.69
CA ALA A 244 11.17 -2.59 -16.58
C ALA A 244 10.90 -3.71 -15.57
N GLY A 245 11.11 -4.97 -15.97
CA GLY A 245 10.90 -6.13 -15.11
C GLY A 245 11.42 -7.42 -15.72
N SER A 246 11.74 -8.39 -14.86
CA SER A 246 12.40 -9.64 -15.21
C SER A 246 11.88 -10.80 -14.36
N LEU A 247 11.25 -11.79 -15.00
CA LEU A 247 10.81 -13.00 -14.29
C LEU A 247 11.99 -13.84 -13.75
N ASP A 248 13.14 -13.76 -14.41
CA ASP A 248 14.37 -14.43 -13.97
C ASP A 248 14.86 -13.82 -12.65
N ASP A 249 14.85 -12.49 -12.53
CA ASP A 249 15.26 -11.77 -11.31
C ASP A 249 14.23 -11.94 -10.19
N ALA A 250 12.94 -11.93 -10.52
CA ALA A 250 11.87 -12.25 -9.56
C ALA A 250 12.07 -13.65 -8.94
N LEU A 251 12.32 -14.66 -9.77
CA LEU A 251 12.58 -16.03 -9.29
C LEU A 251 13.90 -16.13 -8.51
N SER A 252 14.93 -15.37 -8.90
CA SER A 252 16.19 -15.30 -8.16
C SER A 252 15.97 -14.80 -6.73
N ALA A 253 15.20 -13.71 -6.55
CA ALA A 253 14.85 -13.17 -5.24
C ALA A 253 14.05 -14.18 -4.40
N ILE A 254 13.07 -14.87 -4.98
CA ILE A 254 12.28 -15.90 -4.27
C ILE A 254 13.14 -17.09 -3.84
N ARG A 255 14.06 -17.56 -4.70
CA ARG A 255 14.99 -18.64 -4.34
C ARG A 255 15.95 -18.23 -3.23
N ARG A 256 16.39 -16.97 -3.23
CA ARG A 256 17.21 -16.42 -2.13
C ARG A 256 16.45 -16.40 -0.81
N ILE A 257 15.14 -16.09 -0.82
CA ILE A 257 14.27 -16.24 0.36
C ILE A 257 14.27 -17.70 0.83
N GLY A 258 14.12 -18.66 -0.09
CA GLY A 258 14.23 -20.10 0.23
C GLY A 258 15.53 -20.45 0.95
N SER A 259 16.67 -20.03 0.40
CA SER A 259 17.99 -20.25 1.01
C SER A 259 18.17 -19.61 2.40
N ILE A 260 17.52 -18.46 2.64
CA ILE A 260 17.50 -17.82 3.96
C ILE A 260 16.63 -18.63 4.93
N VAL A 261 15.43 -19.01 4.49
CA VAL A 261 14.49 -19.77 5.30
C VAL A 261 15.03 -21.15 5.70
N ASP A 262 15.78 -21.81 4.81
CA ASP A 262 16.41 -23.10 5.09
C ASP A 262 17.47 -23.04 6.21
N GLN A 263 17.96 -21.84 6.56
CA GLN A 263 18.88 -21.64 7.68
C GLN A 263 18.14 -21.54 9.03
N PHE A 264 16.81 -21.40 9.01
CA PHE A 264 16.00 -21.29 10.21
C PHE A 264 15.53 -22.66 10.69
N ASP A 265 15.38 -22.79 12.01
CA ASP A 265 14.71 -23.95 12.63
C ASP A 265 13.18 -23.81 12.53
N ASN A 266 12.68 -23.64 11.30
CA ASN A 266 11.26 -23.52 11.00
C ASN A 266 10.91 -24.29 9.72
N PRO A 267 10.54 -25.57 9.83
CA PRO A 267 10.31 -26.41 8.67
C PRO A 267 8.97 -26.10 7.97
N GLU A 268 8.00 -25.47 8.64
CA GLU A 268 6.79 -24.94 8.01
C GLU A 268 7.14 -23.77 7.08
N ALA A 269 8.00 -22.84 7.51
CA ALA A 269 8.48 -21.74 6.67
C ALA A 269 9.18 -22.28 5.42
N ALA A 270 9.98 -23.33 5.56
CA ALA A 270 10.67 -23.96 4.44
C ALA A 270 9.69 -24.70 3.49
N GLY A 271 8.52 -25.13 3.97
CA GLY A 271 7.42 -25.56 3.11
C GLY A 271 6.73 -24.38 2.41
N MET A 272 6.52 -23.27 3.11
CA MET A 272 5.97 -22.04 2.52
C MET A 272 6.88 -21.47 1.43
N ALA A 273 8.20 -21.49 1.61
CA ALA A 273 9.15 -21.07 0.57
C ALA A 273 8.95 -21.82 -0.75
N LEU A 274 8.70 -23.14 -0.70
CA LEU A 274 8.36 -23.94 -1.88
C LEU A 274 7.03 -23.52 -2.51
N VAL A 275 6.03 -23.15 -1.71
CA VAL A 275 4.75 -22.61 -2.21
C VAL A 275 4.99 -21.31 -2.98
N TYR A 276 5.76 -20.38 -2.43
CA TYR A 276 6.04 -19.10 -3.08
C TYR A 276 6.90 -19.24 -4.34
N GLU A 277 7.87 -20.17 -4.35
CA GLU A 277 8.58 -20.50 -5.59
C GLU A 277 7.63 -21.08 -6.64
N ALA A 278 6.73 -21.99 -6.25
CA ALA A 278 5.71 -22.53 -7.15
C ALA A 278 4.74 -21.45 -7.68
N ASP A 279 4.34 -20.49 -6.83
CA ASP A 279 3.52 -19.35 -7.21
C ASP A 279 4.21 -18.52 -8.30
N PHE A 280 5.49 -18.19 -8.12
CA PHE A 280 6.25 -17.40 -9.10
C PHE A 280 6.60 -18.17 -10.37
N ILE A 281 6.88 -19.48 -10.29
CA ILE A 281 7.04 -20.32 -11.49
C ILE A 281 5.71 -20.38 -12.26
N LYS A 282 4.58 -20.45 -11.57
CA LYS A 282 3.26 -20.40 -12.23
C LYS A 282 3.04 -19.07 -12.93
N LEU A 283 3.26 -17.95 -12.25
CA LEU A 283 3.20 -16.61 -12.86
C LEU A 283 4.12 -16.52 -14.07
N ALA A 284 5.35 -17.03 -13.95
CA ALA A 284 6.34 -16.98 -15.01
C ALA A 284 5.97 -17.87 -16.21
N ASN A 285 5.29 -18.99 -16.00
CA ASN A 285 4.79 -19.87 -17.07
C ASN A 285 3.52 -19.31 -17.73
N ASP A 286 2.59 -18.77 -16.94
CA ASP A 286 1.35 -18.17 -17.44
C ASP A 286 1.65 -16.88 -18.22
N LEU A 287 2.69 -16.14 -17.81
CA LEU A 287 3.14 -14.95 -18.50
C LEU A 287 4.17 -15.27 -19.61
N GLY A 288 5.18 -16.10 -19.37
CA GLY A 288 6.40 -16.20 -20.16
C GLY A 288 6.22 -16.48 -21.65
N ARG A 289 7.05 -15.85 -22.50
CA ARG A 289 7.15 -16.19 -23.93
C ARG A 289 7.96 -17.48 -24.08
N ASN A 290 7.29 -18.63 -24.11
CA ASN A 290 7.87 -19.94 -24.47
C ASN A 290 9.11 -20.38 -23.65
N LYS A 291 9.40 -19.76 -22.50
CA LYS A 291 10.38 -20.24 -21.52
C LYS A 291 9.64 -21.15 -20.54
N ASN A 292 10.15 -22.37 -20.37
CA ASN A 292 9.65 -23.29 -19.35
C ASN A 292 10.46 -23.08 -18.07
N TYR A 293 9.85 -22.53 -17.04
CA TYR A 293 10.48 -22.27 -15.74
C TYR A 293 10.43 -23.49 -14.80
N GLY A 294 9.93 -24.62 -15.29
CA GLY A 294 9.72 -25.83 -14.50
C GLY A 294 8.26 -26.03 -14.14
N SER A 295 8.00 -27.04 -13.31
CA SER A 295 6.64 -27.43 -12.92
C SER A 295 6.26 -26.86 -11.57
N SER A 296 5.41 -25.82 -11.56
CA SER A 296 4.80 -25.30 -10.33
C SER A 296 4.02 -26.39 -9.58
N ASP A 297 3.25 -27.22 -10.29
CA ASP A 297 2.50 -28.35 -9.71
C ASP A 297 3.40 -29.37 -8.98
N ALA A 298 4.66 -29.55 -9.41
CA ALA A 298 5.59 -30.42 -8.71
C ALA A 298 6.05 -29.80 -7.38
N LEU A 299 6.36 -28.50 -7.36
CA LEU A 299 6.74 -27.79 -6.13
C LEU A 299 5.56 -27.68 -5.15
N TYR A 300 4.34 -27.45 -5.62
CA TYR A 300 3.16 -27.48 -4.74
C TYR A 300 2.96 -28.85 -4.07
N ARG A 301 3.22 -29.96 -4.77
CA ARG A 301 3.19 -31.29 -4.17
C ARG A 301 4.30 -31.48 -3.14
N GLN A 302 5.53 -31.06 -3.45
CA GLN A 302 6.64 -31.11 -2.49
C GLN A 302 6.36 -30.28 -1.24
N ALA A 303 5.75 -29.10 -1.39
CA ALA A 303 5.32 -28.29 -0.26
C ALA A 303 4.27 -29.02 0.60
N ALA A 304 3.25 -29.61 -0.04
CA ALA A 304 2.22 -30.39 0.66
C ALA A 304 2.79 -31.61 1.40
N GLU A 305 3.72 -32.34 0.78
CA GLU A 305 4.44 -33.45 1.39
C GLU A 305 5.26 -32.97 2.60
N LYS A 306 6.00 -31.87 2.46
CA LYS A 306 6.77 -31.27 3.56
C LYS A 306 5.90 -30.84 4.72
N PHE A 307 4.73 -30.25 4.46
CA PHE A 307 3.76 -29.91 5.50
C PHE A 307 3.23 -31.16 6.23
N HIS A 308 2.99 -32.25 5.50
CA HIS A 308 2.55 -33.51 6.11
C HIS A 308 3.65 -34.14 6.96
N GLU A 309 4.91 -34.15 6.48
CA GLU A 309 6.08 -34.69 7.19
C GLU A 309 6.33 -34.01 8.54
N ILE A 310 6.08 -32.70 8.63
CA ILE A 310 6.22 -31.94 9.88
C ILE A 310 5.00 -32.07 10.80
N GLY A 311 4.01 -32.90 10.43
CA GLY A 311 2.86 -33.23 11.24
C GLY A 311 1.71 -32.22 11.18
N LEU A 312 1.64 -31.37 10.14
CA LEU A 312 0.45 -30.54 9.94
C LEU A 312 -0.75 -31.40 9.52
N ASP A 313 -1.91 -31.04 10.06
CA ASP A 313 -3.16 -31.73 9.80
C ASP A 313 -3.55 -31.72 8.30
N GLU A 314 -3.98 -32.87 7.77
CA GLU A 314 -4.33 -33.02 6.35
C GLU A 314 -5.51 -32.13 5.95
N GLU A 315 -6.48 -31.91 6.84
CA GLU A 315 -7.61 -31.01 6.55
C GLU A 315 -7.12 -29.57 6.45
N LYS A 316 -6.18 -29.15 7.32
CA LYS A 316 -5.52 -27.83 7.24
C LYS A 316 -4.75 -27.64 5.94
N ILE A 317 -3.89 -28.61 5.56
CA ILE A 317 -3.14 -28.55 4.30
C ILE A 317 -4.11 -28.48 3.10
N SER A 318 -5.16 -29.32 3.12
CA SER A 318 -6.15 -29.32 2.05
C SER A 318 -6.93 -28.00 2.01
N ALA A 319 -7.31 -27.43 3.16
CA ALA A 319 -8.00 -26.15 3.24
C ALA A 319 -7.15 -25.01 2.66
N PHE A 320 -5.85 -24.98 2.95
CA PHE A 320 -4.91 -24.01 2.40
C PHE A 320 -4.88 -24.02 0.87
N PHE A 321 -4.69 -25.20 0.25
CA PHE A 321 -4.62 -25.31 -1.21
C PHE A 321 -5.98 -25.21 -1.91
N LYS A 322 -7.09 -25.44 -1.19
CA LYS A 322 -8.46 -25.21 -1.69
C LYS A 322 -8.86 -23.74 -1.68
N GLN A 323 -8.20 -22.90 -0.88
CA GLN A 323 -8.53 -21.49 -0.78
C GLN A 323 -8.12 -20.77 -2.07
N PRO A 324 -9.07 -20.18 -2.83
CA PRO A 324 -8.72 -19.49 -4.07
C PRO A 324 -7.82 -18.30 -3.76
N THR A 325 -6.61 -18.33 -4.31
CA THR A 325 -5.59 -17.29 -4.06
C THR A 325 -5.15 -16.69 -5.38
N ILE A 326 -5.36 -15.39 -5.57
CA ILE A 326 -4.86 -14.62 -6.71
C ILE A 326 -3.37 -14.36 -6.49
N LEU A 327 -2.54 -14.62 -7.50
CA LEU A 327 -1.08 -14.47 -7.45
C LEU A 327 -0.60 -13.19 -8.15
N PRO A 328 0.53 -12.59 -7.71
CA PRO A 328 1.27 -12.92 -6.48
C PRO A 328 0.53 -12.43 -5.23
N MET A 329 0.87 -13.00 -4.07
CA MET A 329 0.42 -12.46 -2.78
C MET A 329 1.14 -11.13 -2.45
N ASN A 330 0.55 -10.33 -1.55
CA ASN A 330 1.12 -9.02 -1.17
C ASN A 330 2.41 -9.13 -0.35
N LYS A 331 2.54 -10.18 0.47
CA LYS A 331 3.71 -10.44 1.32
C LYS A 331 4.02 -11.92 1.42
N PHE A 332 5.24 -12.22 1.86
CA PHE A 332 5.70 -13.55 2.17
C PHE A 332 5.23 -13.97 3.57
N TYR A 333 4.65 -15.16 3.67
CA TYR A 333 4.22 -15.76 4.95
C TYR A 333 5.06 -17.00 5.24
N THR A 334 5.49 -17.11 6.48
CA THR A 334 6.25 -18.26 6.99
C THR A 334 5.37 -19.37 7.56
N SER A 335 4.04 -19.19 7.60
CA SER A 335 3.09 -20.22 8.04
C SER A 335 1.80 -20.23 7.21
N ILE A 336 1.15 -21.40 7.16
CA ILE A 336 -0.15 -21.59 6.51
C ILE A 336 -1.21 -20.70 7.17
N ASP A 337 -1.23 -20.63 8.50
CA ASP A 337 -2.29 -19.88 9.21
C ASP A 337 -2.24 -18.38 8.89
N SER A 338 -1.02 -17.80 8.86
CA SER A 338 -0.84 -16.39 8.51
C SER A 338 -1.25 -16.12 7.06
N ALA A 339 -0.89 -17.04 6.14
CA ALA A 339 -1.27 -16.93 4.74
C ALA A 339 -2.79 -17.06 4.52
N MET A 340 -3.44 -17.99 5.22
CA MET A 340 -4.89 -18.20 5.14
C MET A 340 -5.67 -17.04 5.73
N GLN A 341 -5.15 -16.42 6.81
CA GLN A 341 -5.79 -15.28 7.46
C GLN A 341 -5.89 -14.08 6.51
N GLU A 342 -4.84 -13.79 5.76
CA GLU A 342 -4.83 -12.72 4.76
C GLU A 342 -5.80 -12.98 3.60
N GLN A 343 -5.90 -14.23 3.17
CA GLN A 343 -6.71 -14.62 2.03
C GLN A 343 -8.21 -14.74 2.36
N ARG A 344 -8.64 -14.37 3.58
CA ARG A 344 -10.03 -14.54 4.00
C ARG A 344 -10.96 -13.68 3.15
N PRO A 345 -12.05 -14.25 2.61
CA PRO A 345 -13.07 -13.47 1.93
C PRO A 345 -13.63 -12.37 2.83
N ILE A 346 -13.79 -11.18 2.25
CA ILE A 346 -14.45 -10.04 2.88
C ILE A 346 -15.96 -10.31 3.02
N ASP A 347 -16.56 -9.75 4.07
CA ASP A 347 -18.00 -9.78 4.26
C ASP A 347 -18.65 -8.60 3.52
N LEU A 348 -19.33 -8.90 2.41
CA LEU A 348 -19.96 -7.89 1.56
C LEU A 348 -21.05 -7.11 2.29
N THR A 349 -21.68 -7.69 3.33
CA THR A 349 -22.72 -7.01 4.10
C THR A 349 -22.18 -5.85 4.95
N THR A 350 -20.88 -5.88 5.25
CA THR A 350 -20.23 -4.84 6.06
C THR A 350 -19.72 -3.66 5.25
N LEU A 351 -19.62 -3.80 3.92
CA LEU A 351 -19.02 -2.77 3.06
C LEU A 351 -19.99 -1.64 2.69
N GLY A 352 -21.26 -1.71 3.08
CA GLY A 352 -22.28 -0.71 2.73
C GLY A 352 -22.56 -0.60 1.22
N ILE A 353 -21.93 -1.46 0.40
CA ILE A 353 -22.20 -1.57 -1.02
C ILE A 353 -23.57 -2.23 -1.13
N GLY A 354 -24.58 -1.50 -1.62
CA GLY A 354 -25.93 -2.00 -1.85
C GLY A 354 -26.01 -3.05 -2.97
N ILE A 355 -25.24 -4.13 -2.84
CA ILE A 355 -25.23 -5.25 -3.75
C ILE A 355 -26.45 -6.11 -3.42
N ASP A 356 -27.48 -6.03 -4.27
CA ASP A 356 -28.65 -6.89 -4.18
C ASP A 356 -28.30 -8.31 -4.64
N THR A 357 -27.73 -9.12 -3.74
CA THR A 357 -27.30 -10.50 -4.01
C THR A 357 -27.31 -11.36 -2.75
N ASP A 358 -27.55 -12.66 -2.91
CA ASP A 358 -27.41 -13.65 -1.83
C ASP A 358 -25.95 -13.94 -1.46
N ILE A 359 -24.99 -13.42 -2.24
CA ILE A 359 -23.55 -13.60 -2.00
C ILE A 359 -23.11 -12.70 -0.85
N LYS A 360 -22.73 -13.31 0.27
CA LYS A 360 -22.27 -12.59 1.47
C LYS A 360 -20.75 -12.43 1.56
N LYS A 361 -20.01 -13.29 0.87
CA LYS A 361 -18.54 -13.34 0.98
C LYS A 361 -17.90 -13.40 -0.40
N ALA A 362 -16.86 -12.59 -0.60
CA ALA A 362 -16.08 -12.57 -1.83
C ALA A 362 -14.61 -12.29 -1.55
N ILE A 363 -13.75 -12.68 -2.48
CA ILE A 363 -12.36 -12.21 -2.51
C ILE A 363 -12.39 -10.77 -3.00
N GLU A 364 -11.58 -9.91 -2.40
CA GLU A 364 -11.41 -8.54 -2.88
C GLU A 364 -10.20 -8.43 -3.80
N PHE A 365 -10.41 -7.76 -4.93
CA PHE A 365 -9.33 -7.38 -5.83
C PHE A 365 -9.60 -6.00 -6.42
N THR A 366 -8.76 -5.03 -6.06
CA THR A 366 -8.73 -3.74 -6.76
C THR A 366 -7.60 -3.78 -7.78
N ALA A 367 -7.91 -3.65 -9.07
CA ALA A 367 -6.94 -3.48 -10.13
C ALA A 367 -6.37 -2.06 -10.12
N TRP A 368 -5.17 -1.91 -10.68
CA TRP A 368 -4.50 -0.61 -10.73
C TRP A 368 -5.28 0.40 -11.58
N ASN A 369 -5.70 0.01 -12.79
CA ASN A 369 -6.50 0.79 -13.75
C ASN A 369 -6.93 -0.08 -14.95
N GLU A 370 -7.59 0.54 -15.94
CA GLU A 370 -8.04 -0.12 -17.18
C GLU A 370 -6.94 -0.85 -17.97
N SER A 371 -5.71 -0.35 -17.94
CA SER A 371 -4.57 -0.92 -18.67
C SER A 371 -3.91 -2.08 -17.90
N LEU A 372 -4.02 -2.10 -16.57
CA LEU A 372 -3.39 -3.07 -15.65
C LEU A 372 -4.43 -3.90 -14.87
N ARG A 373 -5.38 -4.47 -15.61
CA ARG A 373 -6.58 -5.18 -15.08
C ARG A 373 -6.29 -6.34 -14.14
N PHE A 374 -5.17 -7.03 -14.37
CA PHE A 374 -4.79 -8.21 -13.61
C PHE A 374 -3.67 -7.94 -12.60
N THR A 375 -3.27 -6.67 -12.45
CA THR A 375 -2.25 -6.25 -11.49
C THR A 375 -2.94 -5.56 -10.32
N ARG A 376 -2.73 -6.10 -9.12
CA ARG A 376 -3.34 -5.57 -7.89
C ARG A 376 -2.84 -4.15 -7.65
N ARG A 377 -3.76 -3.24 -7.39
CA ARG A 377 -3.48 -1.88 -6.92
C ARG A 377 -2.70 -1.99 -5.60
N PRO A 378 -1.57 -1.29 -5.46
CA PRO A 378 -0.85 -1.16 -4.20
C PRO A 378 -1.78 -0.70 -3.08
N GLU A 379 -1.48 -1.12 -1.84
CA GLU A 379 -2.18 -0.60 -0.67
C GLU A 379 -1.98 0.92 -0.58
N LYS A 380 -3.03 1.65 -0.20
CA LYS A 380 -2.92 3.08 0.04
C LYS A 380 -1.97 3.30 1.21
N THR A 381 -0.97 4.15 1.04
CA THR A 381 -0.14 4.61 2.16
C THR A 381 -0.96 5.49 3.09
N SER A 382 -0.47 5.69 4.31
CA SER A 382 -1.02 6.68 5.24
C SER A 382 -1.18 8.05 4.57
N LEU A 383 -0.20 8.47 3.78
CA LEU A 383 -0.17 9.76 3.07
C LEU A 383 -1.36 9.98 2.12
N ILE A 384 -1.91 8.92 1.53
CA ILE A 384 -2.99 9.01 0.53
C ILE A 384 -4.27 8.30 0.96
N ALA A 385 -4.34 7.83 2.21
CA ALA A 385 -5.48 7.08 2.72
C ALA A 385 -6.79 7.88 2.57
N GLY A 386 -6.72 9.21 2.73
CA GLY A 386 -7.86 10.13 2.60
C GLY A 386 -8.27 10.48 1.16
N LEU A 387 -7.51 10.10 0.15
CA LEU A 387 -7.91 10.34 -1.25
C LEU A 387 -9.01 9.37 -1.63
N ASN A 388 -10.22 9.88 -1.83
CA ASN A 388 -11.34 9.09 -2.36
C ASN A 388 -11.18 8.95 -3.87
N THR A 389 -11.04 7.70 -4.32
CA THR A 389 -11.10 7.35 -5.74
C THR A 389 -12.44 6.68 -5.98
N GLU A 390 -13.25 7.22 -6.88
CA GLU A 390 -14.41 6.49 -7.37
C GLU A 390 -13.95 5.17 -8.00
N LEU A 391 -14.63 4.08 -7.69
CA LEU A 391 -14.27 2.74 -8.18
C LEU A 391 -15.48 2.11 -8.87
N ASN A 392 -15.27 1.68 -10.10
CA ASN A 392 -16.15 0.72 -10.75
C ASN A 392 -16.02 -0.60 -10.00
N SER A 393 -17.14 -1.22 -9.66
CA SER A 393 -17.21 -2.45 -8.87
C SER A 393 -18.04 -3.50 -9.59
N VAL A 394 -17.49 -4.70 -9.76
CA VAL A 394 -18.17 -5.83 -10.42
C VAL A 394 -18.03 -7.06 -9.53
N LEU A 395 -19.16 -7.67 -9.16
CA LEU A 395 -19.15 -8.95 -8.46
C LEU A 395 -19.21 -10.08 -9.50
N LEU A 396 -18.22 -10.95 -9.45
CA LEU A 396 -18.06 -12.09 -10.35
C LEU A 396 -18.27 -13.39 -9.60
N GLN A 397 -18.86 -14.37 -10.28
CA GLN A 397 -18.99 -15.74 -9.83
C GLN A 397 -18.39 -16.67 -10.89
N PHE A 398 -17.50 -17.57 -10.49
CA PHE A 398 -16.83 -18.50 -11.40
C PHE A 398 -16.40 -19.77 -10.68
N SER A 399 -15.82 -20.72 -11.42
CA SER A 399 -15.19 -21.92 -10.87
C SER A 399 -13.71 -21.98 -11.24
N LEU A 400 -12.90 -22.64 -10.41
CA LEU A 400 -11.49 -22.90 -10.70
C LEU A 400 -11.29 -24.38 -11.07
N ASP A 401 -10.43 -24.64 -12.04
CA ASP A 401 -9.88 -25.97 -12.24
C ASP A 401 -8.67 -26.24 -11.32
N LYS A 402 -8.16 -27.47 -11.32
CA LYS A 402 -7.04 -27.89 -10.46
C LYS A 402 -5.74 -27.09 -10.69
N HIS A 403 -5.59 -26.47 -11.87
CA HIS A 403 -4.43 -25.66 -12.24
C HIS A 403 -4.66 -24.16 -11.95
N GLY A 404 -5.78 -23.81 -11.32
CA GLY A 404 -6.13 -22.42 -11.00
C GLY A 404 -6.67 -21.63 -12.19
N ASN A 405 -7.15 -22.27 -13.26
CA ASN A 405 -7.76 -21.53 -14.36
C ASN A 405 -9.25 -21.26 -14.08
N ALA A 406 -9.68 -20.02 -14.28
CA ALA A 406 -11.08 -19.62 -14.13
C ALA A 406 -11.95 -20.15 -15.28
N ARG A 407 -13.16 -20.62 -14.94
CA ARG A 407 -14.16 -21.16 -15.87
C ARG A 407 -15.56 -20.70 -15.48
N SER A 408 -16.44 -20.61 -16.48
CA SER A 408 -17.84 -20.23 -16.29
C SER A 408 -18.00 -18.90 -15.57
N ILE A 409 -17.27 -17.88 -16.05
CA ILE A 409 -17.20 -16.57 -15.39
C ILE A 409 -18.47 -15.78 -15.67
N ASP A 410 -19.26 -15.54 -14.64
CA ASP A 410 -20.43 -14.69 -14.70
C ASP A 410 -20.27 -13.43 -13.86
N ALA A 411 -20.81 -12.31 -14.36
CA ALA A 411 -20.82 -11.04 -13.66
C ALA A 411 -22.23 -10.83 -13.12
N VAL A 412 -22.41 -11.08 -11.83
CA VAL A 412 -23.72 -11.07 -11.17
C VAL A 412 -24.16 -9.66 -10.78
N TYR A 413 -23.21 -8.75 -10.54
CA TYR A 413 -23.47 -7.35 -10.24
C TYR A 413 -22.42 -6.44 -10.88
N SER A 414 -22.80 -5.20 -11.21
CA SER A 414 -21.89 -4.16 -11.68
C SER A 414 -22.39 -2.76 -11.30
N SER A 415 -21.48 -1.92 -10.80
CA SER A 415 -21.66 -0.48 -10.61
C SER A 415 -20.49 0.25 -11.28
N PRO A 416 -20.73 1.15 -12.26
CA PRO A 416 -22.02 1.45 -12.87
C PRO A 416 -22.60 0.21 -13.57
N ASN A 417 -23.93 0.17 -13.70
CA ASN A 417 -24.58 -0.94 -14.39
C ASN A 417 -24.37 -0.81 -15.90
N GLY A 418 -23.72 -1.81 -16.52
CA GLY A 418 -23.46 -1.77 -17.95
C GLY A 418 -22.72 -3.00 -18.48
N GLY A 419 -22.78 -3.20 -19.79
CA GLY A 419 -22.09 -4.30 -20.46
C GLY A 419 -20.57 -4.17 -20.45
N GLN A 420 -20.04 -2.93 -20.57
CA GLN A 420 -18.60 -2.68 -20.59
C GLN A 420 -17.92 -3.05 -19.25
N PRO A 421 -18.35 -2.57 -18.07
CA PRO A 421 -17.73 -2.97 -16.80
C PRO A 421 -17.73 -4.49 -16.59
N ARG A 422 -18.85 -5.17 -16.94
CA ARG A 422 -18.97 -6.62 -16.85
C ARG A 422 -17.99 -7.35 -17.78
N ALA A 423 -17.91 -6.93 -19.05
CA ALA A 423 -16.99 -7.53 -20.02
C ALA A 423 -15.53 -7.29 -19.62
N TYR A 424 -15.21 -6.08 -19.15
CA TYR A 424 -13.89 -5.71 -18.67
C TYR A 424 -13.45 -6.59 -17.49
N ALA A 425 -14.32 -6.75 -16.49
CA ALA A 425 -14.03 -7.58 -15.31
C ALA A 425 -13.93 -9.07 -15.63
N ARG A 426 -14.77 -9.59 -16.56
CA ARG A 426 -14.64 -10.97 -17.07
C ARG A 426 -13.27 -11.20 -17.73
N ASN A 427 -12.87 -10.31 -18.63
CA ASN A 427 -11.56 -10.37 -19.30
C ASN A 427 -10.39 -10.28 -18.31
N ALA A 428 -10.55 -9.54 -17.20
CA ALA A 428 -9.55 -9.48 -16.14
C ALA A 428 -9.39 -10.85 -15.44
N VAL A 429 -10.51 -11.48 -15.05
CA VAL A 429 -10.51 -12.80 -14.39
C VAL A 429 -9.93 -13.89 -15.27
N GLU A 430 -10.18 -13.86 -16.58
CA GLU A 430 -9.56 -14.79 -17.54
C GLU A 430 -8.02 -14.70 -17.56
N ARG A 431 -7.46 -13.56 -17.17
CA ARG A 431 -6.01 -13.31 -17.13
C ARG A 431 -5.40 -13.44 -15.74
N PHE A 432 -6.20 -13.63 -14.69
CA PHE A 432 -5.66 -13.89 -13.37
C PHE A 432 -4.97 -15.25 -13.31
N THR A 433 -3.84 -15.27 -12.63
CA THR A 433 -3.19 -16.50 -12.21
C THR A 433 -3.64 -16.81 -10.78
N PHE A 434 -4.32 -17.95 -10.58
CA PHE A 434 -4.65 -18.46 -9.25
C PHE A 434 -3.71 -19.60 -8.86
N ARG A 435 -3.46 -19.76 -7.55
CA ARG A 435 -2.68 -20.90 -7.04
C ARG A 435 -3.31 -22.24 -7.46
N SER A 436 -2.49 -23.21 -7.88
CA SER A 436 -2.95 -24.57 -8.18
C SER A 436 -3.34 -25.31 -6.90
N ASN A 437 -4.29 -26.23 -7.00
CA ASN A 437 -4.63 -27.14 -5.91
C ASN A 437 -4.02 -28.54 -6.16
N PRO A 438 -2.83 -28.86 -5.62
CA PRO A 438 -2.21 -30.19 -5.78
C PRO A 438 -3.01 -31.31 -5.09
N THR A 439 -3.86 -30.97 -4.11
CA THR A 439 -4.69 -31.92 -3.36
C THR A 439 -6.00 -32.26 -4.08
N ALA A 440 -6.32 -31.55 -5.16
CA ALA A 440 -7.54 -31.77 -5.92
C ALA A 440 -7.49 -33.10 -6.69
N ASN A 441 -8.56 -33.89 -6.57
CA ASN A 441 -8.72 -35.11 -7.36
C ASN A 441 -8.86 -34.76 -8.85
N ARG A 442 -8.07 -35.41 -9.72
CA ARG A 442 -8.02 -35.17 -11.18
C ARG A 442 -9.39 -35.21 -11.88
N TRP A 443 -10.39 -35.84 -11.27
CA TRP A 443 -11.70 -36.12 -11.86
C TRP A 443 -12.87 -35.32 -11.27
N ARG A 444 -12.64 -34.45 -10.28
CA ARG A 444 -13.69 -33.60 -9.69
C ARG A 444 -13.25 -32.14 -9.73
N SER A 445 -13.86 -31.36 -10.62
CA SER A 445 -13.82 -29.90 -10.47
C SER A 445 -14.49 -29.52 -9.15
N GLU A 446 -13.91 -28.54 -8.45
CA GLU A 446 -14.54 -28.00 -7.26
C GLU A 446 -15.85 -27.32 -7.67
N LYS A 447 -16.97 -27.90 -7.25
CA LYS A 447 -18.31 -27.41 -7.58
C LYS A 447 -18.70 -26.14 -6.81
N ARG A 448 -17.83 -25.62 -5.94
CA ARG A 448 -18.13 -24.41 -5.16
C ARG A 448 -17.76 -23.17 -5.99
N PRO A 449 -18.71 -22.26 -6.22
CA PRO A 449 -18.40 -21.03 -6.92
C PRO A 449 -17.44 -20.17 -6.09
N VAL A 450 -16.41 -19.65 -6.75
CA VAL A 450 -15.57 -18.56 -6.26
C VAL A 450 -16.30 -17.25 -6.54
N ASN A 451 -16.43 -16.41 -5.52
CA ASN A 451 -16.98 -15.07 -5.66
C ASN A 451 -15.85 -14.05 -5.52
N LEU A 452 -15.81 -13.06 -6.41
CA LEU A 452 -14.78 -12.02 -6.47
C LEU A 452 -15.43 -10.65 -6.64
N LEU A 453 -15.18 -9.75 -5.69
CA LEU A 453 -15.43 -8.33 -5.85
C LEU A 453 -14.24 -7.72 -6.57
N TYR A 454 -14.40 -7.47 -7.87
CA TYR A 454 -13.39 -6.84 -8.72
C TYR A 454 -13.66 -5.34 -8.81
N GLN A 455 -12.66 -4.53 -8.51
CA GLN A 455 -12.75 -3.08 -8.51
C GLN A 455 -11.65 -2.45 -9.36
N TYR A 456 -11.93 -1.29 -9.95
CA TYR A 456 -10.93 -0.53 -10.70
C TYR A 456 -11.35 0.93 -10.81
N THR A 457 -10.38 1.82 -10.94
CA THR A 457 -10.64 3.24 -11.22
C THR A 457 -11.23 3.38 -12.64
N PRO A 458 -12.31 4.16 -12.82
CA PRO A 458 -12.97 4.37 -14.11
C PRO A 458 -12.07 5.00 -15.18
#